data_AF-A0A3N5H0Y8-F1
#
_entry.id   AF-A0A3N5H0Y8-F1
#
_cell.length_a   1.000
_cell.length_b   1.000
_cell.length_c   1.000
_cell.angle_alpha   90.00
_cell.angle_beta   90.00
_cell.angle_gamma   90.00
#
_symmetry.space_group_name_H-M   'P 1'
#
loop_
_entity.id
_entity.type
_entity.pdbx_description
1 polymer ?
#
loop_
_entity_poly.entity_id
_entity_poly.type
_entity_poly.pdbx_seq_one_letter_code
_entity_poly.pdbx_strand_id
1 'polypeptide(L)'
;MAEKSNPLRSWLNHWSKSLLAGIGLDELRAVLRGDEPTEKPNPRYRAHVLSMLLHVRPRYYAAASTWFTHTFRLGFLTVFFLAVEALTGILLMLYYVPTPEGAYAS
;
A
#
# COMPACT_ATOMS: atom_id res chain seq x y z
N MET A 1 26.40 22.93 -4.20
CA MET A 1 26.71 22.24 -2.94
C MET A 1 25.88 20.98 -2.89
N ALA A 2 26.49 19.80 -3.08
CA ALA A 2 25.77 18.53 -2.99
C ALA A 2 25.54 18.21 -1.51
N GLU A 3 24.28 18.31 -1.06
CA GLU A 3 23.89 17.89 0.27
C GLU A 3 24.24 16.40 0.43
N LYS A 4 25.13 16.08 1.37
CA LYS A 4 25.45 14.69 1.73
C LYS A 4 24.16 14.05 2.25
N SER A 5 23.41 13.39 1.37
CA SER A 5 22.21 12.67 1.77
C SER A 5 22.60 11.64 2.84
N ASN A 6 21.99 11.74 4.02
CA ASN A 6 22.13 10.76 5.08
C ASN A 6 21.95 9.34 4.48
N PRO A 7 22.89 8.39 4.69
CA PRO A 7 22.82 7.06 4.09
C PRO A 7 21.52 6.31 4.42
N LEU A 8 20.92 6.57 5.58
CA LEU A 8 19.60 6.03 5.94
C LEU A 8 18.49 6.59 5.06
N ARG A 9 18.52 7.90 4.77
CA ARG A 9 17.51 8.54 3.91
C ARG A 9 17.60 8.08 2.47
N SER A 10 18.81 7.92 1.93
CA SER A 10 18.98 7.43 0.56
C SER A 10 18.52 5.97 0.43
N TRP A 11 18.82 5.13 1.43
CA TRP A 11 18.32 3.76 1.49
C TRP A 11 16.79 3.70 1.56
N LEU A 12 16.17 4.46 2.47
CA LEU A 12 14.71 4.52 2.59
C LEU A 12 14.05 5.05 1.31
N ASN A 13 14.65 6.03 0.65
CA ASN A 13 14.13 6.57 -0.61
C ASN A 13 14.22 5.55 -1.75
N HIS A 14 15.28 4.74 -1.81
CA HIS A 14 15.37 3.65 -2.77
C HIS A 14 14.25 2.62 -2.53
N TRP A 15 14.08 2.20 -1.28
CA TRP A 15 13.00 1.28 -0.90
C TRP A 15 11.61 1.83 -1.21
N SER A 16 11.37 3.11 -0.92
CA SER A 16 10.08 3.74 -1.23
C SER A 16 9.84 3.75 -2.74
N LYS A 17 10.86 4.10 -3.55
CA LYS A 17 10.75 4.07 -5.01
C LYS A 17 10.50 2.66 -5.54
N SER A 18 11.04 1.61 -4.91
CA SER A 18 10.76 0.22 -5.28
C SER A 18 9.34 -0.24 -4.92
N LEU A 19 8.86 0.09 -3.71
CA LEU A 19 7.56 -0.39 -3.22
C LEU A 19 6.38 0.45 -3.73
N LEU A 20 6.55 1.75 -3.86
CA LEU A 20 5.49 2.71 -4.20
C LEU A 20 5.49 3.06 -5.70
N ALA A 21 5.81 2.10 -6.56
CA ALA A 21 5.80 2.27 -8.02
C ALA A 21 6.58 3.51 -8.51
N GLY A 22 7.71 3.79 -7.88
CA GLY A 22 8.60 4.90 -8.24
C GLY A 22 8.39 6.20 -7.47
N ILE A 23 7.51 6.24 -6.46
CA ILE A 23 7.31 7.40 -5.59
C ILE A 23 8.39 7.45 -4.49
N GLY A 24 9.17 8.54 -4.48
CA GLY A 24 10.17 8.82 -3.45
C GLY A 24 9.55 9.34 -2.15
N LEU A 25 10.35 9.42 -1.09
CA LEU A 25 9.89 9.95 0.21
C LEU A 25 9.44 11.41 0.15
N ASP A 26 10.19 12.25 -0.57
CA ASP A 26 9.85 13.68 -0.72
C ASP A 26 8.57 13.86 -1.54
N GLU A 27 8.42 13.07 -2.60
CA GLU A 27 7.20 13.07 -3.41
C GLU A 27 5.99 12.54 -2.63
N LEU A 28 6.15 11.47 -1.84
CA LEU A 28 5.09 10.95 -0.97
C LEU A 28 4.62 12.04 0.00
N ARG A 29 5.56 12.78 0.59
CA ARG A 29 5.24 13.89 1.48
C ARG A 29 4.51 15.02 0.75
N ALA A 30 4.95 15.39 -0.45
CA ALA A 30 4.29 16.39 -1.28
C ALA A 30 2.86 15.97 -1.65
N VAL A 31 2.65 14.70 -2.02
CA VAL A 31 1.31 14.14 -2.29
C VAL A 31 0.40 14.24 -1.08
N LEU A 32 0.88 13.89 0.11
CA LEU A 32 0.10 13.96 1.36
C LEU A 32 -0.28 15.40 1.74
N ARG A 33 0.53 16.39 1.34
CA ARG A 33 0.24 17.82 1.55
C ARG A 33 -0.64 18.43 0.47
N GLY A 34 -0.80 17.76 -0.67
CA GLY A 34 -1.46 18.32 -1.85
C GLY A 34 -0.57 19.29 -2.63
N ASP A 35 0.75 19.27 -2.41
CA ASP A 35 1.72 20.10 -3.11
C ASP A 35 1.89 19.64 -4.57
N GLU A 36 2.44 20.51 -5.42
CA GLU A 36 2.83 20.16 -6.79
C GLU A 36 3.91 19.06 -6.83
N PRO A 37 4.06 18.33 -7.96
CA PRO A 37 5.09 17.31 -8.09
C PRO A 37 6.50 17.87 -7.87
N THR A 38 7.30 17.17 -7.05
CA THR A 38 8.65 17.60 -6.66
C THR A 38 9.67 17.35 -7.77
N GLU A 39 9.44 16.33 -8.60
CA GLU A 39 10.33 15.93 -9.70
C GLU A 39 9.62 16.03 -11.07
N LYS A 40 10.38 16.33 -12.13
CA LYS A 40 9.97 16.22 -13.54
C LYS A 40 10.83 15.16 -14.24
N PRO A 41 10.29 14.24 -15.06
CA PRO A 41 8.87 14.02 -15.40
C PRO A 41 8.01 13.62 -14.19
N ASN A 42 6.70 13.89 -14.22
CA ASN A 42 5.82 13.73 -13.06
C ASN A 42 5.83 12.28 -12.51
N PRO A 43 6.38 12.05 -11.30
CA PRO A 43 6.47 10.71 -10.71
C PRO A 43 5.11 10.08 -10.44
N ARG A 44 4.07 10.89 -10.18
CA ARG A 44 2.69 10.43 -9.97
C ARG A 44 2.10 9.83 -11.25
N TYR A 45 2.38 10.45 -12.40
CA TYR A 45 1.97 9.93 -13.70
C TYR A 45 2.68 8.61 -14.01
N ARG A 46 4.01 8.57 -13.78
CA ARG A 46 4.79 7.34 -13.96
C ARG A 46 4.25 6.18 -13.12
N ALA A 47 3.92 6.43 -11.86
CA ALA A 47 3.34 5.41 -10.98
C ALA A 47 2.02 4.87 -11.52
N HIS A 48 1.15 5.72 -12.10
CA HIS A 48 -0.13 5.29 -12.67
C HIS A 48 0.02 4.46 -13.96
N VAL A 49 1.05 4.72 -14.76
CA VAL A 49 1.30 3.98 -16.02
C VAL A 49 2.05 2.67 -15.78
N LEU A 50 2.98 2.65 -14.82
CA LEU A 50 3.85 1.48 -14.58
C LEU A 50 3.30 0.50 -13.54
N SER A 51 2.50 0.96 -12.57
CA SER A 51 1.92 0.07 -11.57
C SER A 51 0.70 -0.63 -12.13
N MET A 52 0.69 -1.97 -12.19
CA MET A 52 -0.50 -2.73 -12.60
C MET A 52 -1.72 -2.37 -11.75
N LEU A 53 -1.56 -2.28 -10.42
CA LEU A 53 -2.63 -1.93 -9.49
C LEU A 53 -3.19 -0.52 -9.73
N LEU A 54 -2.32 0.48 -9.88
CA LEU A 54 -2.78 1.85 -10.13
C LEU A 54 -3.28 2.04 -11.55
N HIS A 55 -2.80 1.25 -12.51
CA HIS A 55 -3.23 1.29 -13.91
C HIS A 55 -4.65 0.74 -14.08
N VAL A 56 -4.98 -0.34 -13.37
CA VAL A 56 -6.35 -0.90 -13.37
C VAL A 56 -7.34 0.03 -12.68
N ARG A 57 -6.91 0.86 -11.71
CA ARG A 57 -7.78 1.75 -10.95
C ARG A 57 -8.37 2.87 -11.84
N PRO A 58 -9.71 2.95 -11.99
CA PRO A 58 -10.37 4.09 -12.61
C PRO A 58 -10.03 5.42 -11.92
N ARG A 59 -9.75 6.45 -12.73
CA ARG A 59 -9.43 7.81 -12.24
C ARG A 59 -10.64 8.59 -11.75
N TYR A 60 -11.81 8.29 -12.29
CA TYR A 60 -13.05 8.99 -12.01
C TYR A 60 -14.17 7.99 -11.81
N TYR A 61 -15.05 8.33 -10.87
CA TYR A 61 -16.29 7.60 -10.60
C TYR A 61 -17.42 8.61 -10.45
N ALA A 62 -18.62 8.24 -10.87
CA ALA A 62 -19.80 9.03 -10.55
C ALA A 62 -20.03 9.00 -9.03
N ALA A 63 -20.39 10.12 -8.42
CA ALA A 63 -20.66 10.18 -6.98
C ALA A 63 -21.70 9.11 -6.55
N ALA A 64 -22.74 8.90 -7.37
CA ALA A 64 -23.77 7.90 -7.13
C ALA A 64 -23.22 6.45 -7.04
N SER A 65 -22.15 6.11 -7.79
CA SER A 65 -21.57 4.77 -7.76
C SER A 65 -20.72 4.50 -6.51
N THR A 66 -20.43 5.52 -5.71
CA THR A 66 -19.71 5.36 -4.42
C THR A 66 -20.62 4.94 -3.28
N TRP A 67 -21.93 4.94 -3.50
CA TRP A 67 -22.90 4.60 -2.47
C TRP A 67 -22.80 3.12 -2.08
N PHE A 68 -22.89 2.85 -0.78
CA PHE A 68 -22.67 1.52 -0.20
C PHE A 68 -23.48 0.42 -0.90
N THR A 69 -24.75 0.67 -1.21
CA THR A 69 -25.66 -0.31 -1.81
C THR A 69 -25.29 -0.76 -3.23
N HIS A 70 -24.45 -0.04 -3.97
CA HIS A 70 -24.12 -0.40 -5.36
C HIS A 70 -23.07 -1.51 -5.45
N THR A 71 -22.10 -1.52 -4.53
CA THR A 71 -20.99 -2.48 -4.55
C THR A 71 -20.87 -3.26 -3.25
N PHE A 72 -21.67 -2.91 -2.23
CA PHE A 72 -21.56 -3.36 -0.83
C PHE A 72 -20.14 -3.24 -0.26
N ARG A 73 -19.27 -2.47 -0.93
CA ARG A 73 -17.84 -2.37 -0.66
C ARG A 73 -17.14 -3.74 -0.59
N LEU A 74 -17.62 -4.73 -1.36
CA LEU A 74 -17.10 -6.11 -1.29
C LEU A 74 -15.59 -6.18 -1.53
N GLY A 75 -15.05 -5.45 -2.52
CA GLY A 75 -13.61 -5.42 -2.76
C GLY A 75 -12.80 -4.88 -1.58
N PHE A 76 -13.31 -3.86 -0.87
CA PHE A 76 -12.69 -3.38 0.36
C PHE A 76 -12.81 -4.42 1.48
N LEU A 77 -13.98 -5.02 1.66
CA LEU A 77 -14.21 -6.03 2.69
C LEU A 77 -13.32 -7.26 2.48
N THR A 78 -13.11 -7.71 1.25
CA THR A 78 -12.20 -8.82 0.93
C THR A 78 -10.78 -8.53 1.42
N VAL A 79 -10.22 -7.37 1.07
CA VAL A 79 -8.86 -6.99 1.48
C VAL A 79 -8.79 -6.74 2.99
N PHE A 80 -9.83 -6.14 3.57
CA PHE A 80 -9.94 -5.91 5.00
C PHE A 80 -9.93 -7.22 5.78
N PHE A 81 -10.80 -8.17 5.43
CA PHE A 81 -10.84 -9.47 6.11
C PHE A 81 -9.57 -10.27 5.85
N LEU A 82 -8.98 -10.23 4.64
CA LEU A 82 -7.68 -10.84 4.39
C LEU A 82 -6.60 -10.29 5.34
N ALA A 83 -6.57 -8.97 5.57
CA ALA A 83 -5.61 -8.37 6.49
C ALA A 83 -5.86 -8.77 7.95
N VAL A 84 -7.13 -8.81 8.37
CA VAL A 84 -7.52 -9.29 9.71
C VAL A 84 -7.10 -10.74 9.89
N GLU A 85 -7.49 -11.63 8.99
CA GLU A 85 -7.14 -13.06 9.00
C GLU A 85 -5.64 -13.31 8.94
N ALA A 86 -4.90 -12.53 8.15
CA ALA A 86 -3.45 -12.64 8.11
C ALA A 86 -2.83 -12.25 9.47
N LEU A 87 -3.30 -11.16 10.07
CA LEU A 87 -2.80 -10.70 11.37
C LEU A 87 -3.16 -11.70 12.49
N THR A 88 -4.44 -12.07 12.60
CA THR A 88 -4.90 -13.01 13.63
C THR A 88 -4.33 -14.40 13.40
N GLY A 89 -4.20 -14.85 12.16
CA GLY A 89 -3.55 -16.11 11.80
C GLY A 89 -2.09 -16.15 12.24
N ILE A 90 -1.32 -15.08 12.01
CA ILE A 90 0.06 -14.97 12.53
C ILE A 90 0.07 -15.02 14.06
N LEU A 91 -0.88 -14.35 14.72
CA LEU A 91 -0.97 -14.40 16.18
C LEU A 91 -1.30 -15.81 16.69
N LEU A 92 -2.18 -16.54 16.00
CA LEU A 92 -2.48 -17.94 16.33
C LEU A 92 -1.27 -18.83 16.13
N MET A 93 -0.47 -18.63 15.07
CA MET A 93 0.74 -19.41 14.81
C MET A 93 1.78 -19.31 15.94
N LEU A 94 1.77 -18.25 16.76
CA LEU A 94 2.67 -18.12 17.91
C LEU A 94 2.33 -19.10 19.05
N TYR A 95 1.07 -19.53 19.15
CA TYR A 95 0.57 -20.36 20.28
C TYR A 95 0.09 -21.75 19.84
N TYR A 96 -0.33 -21.90 18.59
CA TYR A 96 -0.86 -23.15 18.07
C TYR A 96 0.22 -24.22 17.93
N VAL A 97 -0.05 -25.44 18.40
CA VAL A 97 0.83 -26.60 18.26
C VAL A 97 0.36 -27.46 17.08
N PRO A 98 1.13 -27.53 15.98
CA PRO A 98 0.70 -28.25 14.78
C PRO A 98 1.00 -29.77 14.87
N THR A 99 0.63 -30.42 15.97
CA THR A 99 0.72 -31.88 16.14
C THR A 99 -0.66 -32.49 16.45
N PRO A 100 -0.93 -33.74 16.02
CA PRO A 100 -2.23 -34.38 16.29
C PRO A 100 -2.60 -34.42 17.77
N GLU A 101 -1.61 -34.59 18.65
CA GLU A 101 -1.80 -34.70 20.10
C GLU A 101 -2.02 -33.33 20.76
N GLY A 102 -1.49 -32.25 20.17
CA GLY A 102 -1.45 -30.91 20.75
C GLY A 102 -2.51 -29.95 20.22
N ALA A 103 -2.98 -30.13 18.98
CA ALA A 103 -3.78 -29.15 18.25
C ALA A 103 -5.09 -28.72 18.94
N TYR A 104 -5.75 -29.62 19.69
CA TYR A 104 -6.99 -29.28 20.40
C TYR A 104 -6.73 -28.58 21.74
N ALA A 105 -5.58 -28.86 22.37
CA ALA A 105 -5.24 -28.36 23.70
C ALA A 105 -4.44 -27.06 23.68
N SER A 106 -3.87 -26.70 22.53
CA SER A 106 -3.07 -25.49 22.29
C SER A 106 -3.90 -24.30 21.87
#